data_AF-A0A2N2M5Z5-F1
#
_entry.id   AF-A0A2N2M5Z5-F1
#
_cell.length_a   1.000
_cell.length_b   1.000
_cell.length_c   1.000
_cell.angle_alpha   90.00
_cell.angle_beta   90.00
_cell.angle_gamma   90.00
#
_symmetry.space_group_name_H-M   'P 1'
#
loop_
_entity.id
_entity.type
_entity.pdbx_description
1 polymer ?
#
loop_
_entity_poly.entity_id
_entity_poly.type
_entity_poly.pdbx_seq_one_letter_code
_entity_poly.pdbx_strand_id
1 'polypeptide(L)'
;MNKKNSFNLSRRSFLKISGGVTAMAGLSLPKSAGAATDRQLATLIDLSLCDGCESLQVPACVSACKTINKDKIPPVVDNIPEPWPRKTIEDWSKKKEVFNRLTPYNFIYIHKAQIDGKTIFVPRRCMHCDYPACATIVGVELPFLGADIAS
;
A
#
# COMPACT_ATOMS: atom_id res chain seq x y z
N MET A 1 47.57 43.82 7.24
CA MET A 1 47.08 43.23 8.50
C MET A 1 46.15 42.07 8.17
N ASN A 2 46.51 40.87 8.60
CA ASN A 2 45.86 39.61 8.18
C ASN A 2 45.12 39.03 9.39
N LYS A 3 43.79 39.01 9.40
CA LYS A 3 42.98 38.34 10.43
C LYS A 3 42.36 37.09 9.83
N LYS A 4 42.99 35.94 10.05
CA LYS A 4 42.39 34.62 9.80
C LYS A 4 41.53 34.25 11.02
N ASN A 5 40.21 34.32 10.89
CA ASN A 5 39.30 33.72 11.88
C ASN A 5 39.31 32.20 11.69
N SER A 6 39.97 31.47 12.60
CA SER A 6 39.85 30.03 12.68
C SER A 6 38.58 29.66 13.45
N PHE A 7 37.51 29.26 12.76
CA PHE A 7 36.36 28.63 13.41
C PHE A 7 36.77 27.22 13.87
N ASN A 8 37.09 27.08 15.15
CA ASN A 8 37.46 25.80 15.75
C ASN A 8 36.19 25.02 16.12
N LEU A 9 35.66 24.26 15.16
CA LEU A 9 34.51 23.36 15.38
C LEU A 9 34.98 22.10 16.11
N SER A 10 34.92 22.11 17.43
CA SER A 10 35.17 20.92 18.25
C SER A 10 34.03 19.91 18.14
N ARG A 11 34.33 18.60 18.30
CA ARG A 11 33.32 17.52 18.33
C ARG A 11 32.20 17.79 19.37
N ARG A 12 32.52 18.43 20.50
CA ARG A 12 31.55 18.84 21.52
C ARG A 12 30.71 20.06 21.08
N SER A 13 31.29 21.01 20.35
CA SER A 13 30.52 22.13 19.79
C SER A 13 29.55 21.66 18.71
N PHE A 14 29.94 20.67 17.90
CA PHE A 14 29.05 20.05 16.92
C PHE A 14 27.86 19.34 17.60
N LEU A 15 28.09 18.55 18.65
CA LEU A 15 27.02 17.90 19.43
C LEU A 15 26.09 18.90 20.16
N LYS A 16 26.62 20.03 20.63
CA LYS A 16 25.79 21.09 21.23
C LYS A 16 24.93 21.81 20.19
N ILE A 17 25.46 22.03 19.00
CA ILE A 17 24.72 22.65 17.89
C ILE A 17 23.68 21.67 17.32
N SER A 18 24.02 20.37 17.19
CA SER A 18 23.09 19.36 16.70
C SER A 18 22.04 18.94 17.73
N GLY A 19 22.37 18.95 19.02
CA GLY A 19 21.45 18.63 20.12
C GLY A 19 20.55 19.80 20.55
N GLY A 20 20.93 21.05 20.27
CA GLY A 20 20.16 22.24 20.65
C GLY A 20 19.11 22.68 19.64
N VAL A 21 19.24 22.29 18.36
CA VAL A 21 18.34 22.73 17.26
C VAL A 21 17.24 21.68 16.95
N THR A 22 17.31 20.49 17.52
CA THR A 22 16.39 19.38 17.18
C THR A 22 15.01 19.47 17.86
N ALA A 23 14.77 20.45 18.74
CA ALA A 23 13.48 20.57 19.43
C ALA A 23 12.36 21.25 18.58
N MET A 24 12.69 21.88 17.45
CA MET A 24 11.73 22.65 16.65
C MET A 24 11.54 22.17 15.19
N ALA A 25 12.25 21.14 14.76
CA ALA A 25 11.86 20.42 13.56
C ALA A 25 10.74 19.46 13.97
N GLY A 26 9.49 19.77 13.57
CA GLY A 26 8.31 18.96 13.88
C GLY A 26 8.58 17.48 13.67
N LEU A 27 8.80 16.75 14.76
CA LEU A 27 8.78 15.30 14.77
C LEU A 27 7.33 14.92 14.49
N SER A 28 6.99 14.74 13.21
CA SER A 28 5.78 14.05 12.80
C SER A 28 5.91 12.60 13.26
N LEU A 29 5.60 12.37 14.54
CA LEU A 29 5.43 11.02 15.05
C LEU A 29 4.30 10.39 14.21
N PRO A 30 4.52 9.23 13.59
CA PRO A 30 3.49 8.58 12.81
C PRO A 30 2.30 8.31 13.73
N LYS A 31 1.16 8.93 13.42
CA LYS A 31 -0.11 8.63 14.09
C LYS A 31 -0.53 7.22 13.70
N SER A 32 -1.03 6.44 14.65
CA SER A 32 -1.60 5.14 14.32
C SER A 32 -2.87 5.33 13.51
N ALA A 33 -2.97 4.69 12.35
CA ALA A 33 -4.22 4.61 11.60
C ALA A 33 -5.13 3.55 12.25
N GLY A 34 -6.39 3.92 12.50
CA GLY A 34 -7.44 3.03 12.99
C GLY A 34 -8.61 2.94 12.01
N ALA A 35 -9.53 2.02 12.24
CA ALA A 35 -10.76 1.88 11.44
C ALA A 35 -11.61 3.17 11.52
N ALA A 36 -12.22 3.55 10.40
CA ALA A 36 -12.98 4.80 10.29
C ALA A 36 -14.40 4.72 10.89
N THR A 37 -14.86 3.55 11.34
CA THR A 37 -16.24 3.33 11.80
C THR A 37 -16.28 2.53 13.10
N ASP A 38 -17.36 2.74 13.87
CA ASP A 38 -17.64 2.08 15.14
C ASP A 38 -18.09 0.62 14.97
N ARG A 39 -18.34 0.20 13.73
CA ARG A 39 -18.78 -1.16 13.37
C ARG A 39 -17.64 -1.93 12.71
N GLN A 40 -17.26 -3.06 13.31
CA GLN A 40 -16.27 -3.96 12.75
C GLN A 40 -16.91 -4.94 11.78
N LEU A 41 -16.38 -5.01 10.55
CA LEU A 41 -16.78 -5.98 9.53
C LEU A 41 -15.59 -6.90 9.22
N ALA A 42 -15.87 -8.19 9.05
CA ALA A 42 -14.87 -9.17 8.65
C ALA A 42 -15.36 -9.96 7.43
N THR A 43 -14.41 -10.46 6.63
CA THR A 43 -14.69 -11.44 5.58
C THR A 43 -14.07 -12.78 6.00
N LEU A 44 -14.87 -13.85 6.04
CA LEU A 44 -14.40 -15.21 6.25
C LEU A 44 -14.37 -15.94 4.91
N ILE A 45 -13.23 -16.55 4.59
CA ILE A 45 -13.05 -17.36 3.39
C ILE A 45 -12.63 -18.75 3.85
N ASP A 46 -13.51 -19.73 3.65
CA ASP A 46 -13.20 -21.13 3.94
C ASP A 46 -12.36 -21.72 2.79
N LEU A 47 -11.08 -21.97 3.07
CA LEU A 47 -10.15 -22.54 2.10
C LEU A 47 -10.44 -24.01 1.78
N SER A 48 -11.19 -24.72 2.63
CA SER A 48 -11.60 -26.11 2.37
C SER A 48 -12.66 -26.21 1.28
N LEU A 49 -13.41 -25.13 1.04
CA LEU A 49 -14.45 -25.04 0.01
C LEU A 49 -13.99 -24.31 -1.25
N CYS A 50 -12.83 -23.65 -1.21
CA CYS A 50 -12.28 -22.97 -2.37
C CYS A 50 -11.65 -23.98 -3.33
N ASP A 51 -12.28 -24.16 -4.49
CA ASP A 51 -11.82 -25.04 -5.58
C ASP A 51 -11.02 -24.30 -6.65
N GLY A 52 -10.75 -23.02 -6.46
CA GLY A 52 -10.07 -22.15 -7.41
C GLY A 52 -10.90 -21.79 -8.67
N CYS A 53 -12.14 -22.26 -8.76
CA CYS A 53 -13.00 -22.13 -9.94
C CYS A 53 -12.29 -22.58 -11.23
N GLU A 54 -11.56 -23.70 -11.20
CA GLU A 54 -10.69 -24.14 -12.31
C GLU A 54 -11.43 -24.38 -13.64
N SER A 55 -12.75 -24.57 -13.60
CA SER A 55 -13.59 -24.68 -14.80
C SER A 55 -13.82 -23.35 -15.53
N LEU A 56 -13.47 -22.22 -14.92
CA LEU A 56 -13.64 -20.88 -15.48
C LEU A 56 -12.29 -20.32 -15.94
N GLN A 57 -12.30 -19.58 -17.05
CA GLN A 57 -11.11 -18.87 -17.53
C GLN A 57 -10.59 -17.85 -16.51
N VAL A 58 -11.50 -17.20 -15.78
CA VAL A 58 -11.20 -16.28 -14.69
C VAL A 58 -12.05 -16.70 -13.48
N PRO A 59 -11.46 -16.88 -12.29
CA PRO A 59 -12.21 -17.30 -11.12
C PRO A 59 -13.37 -16.34 -10.81
N ALA A 60 -14.51 -16.88 -10.37
CA ALA A 60 -15.75 -16.11 -10.22
C ALA A 60 -15.58 -14.90 -9.28
N CYS A 61 -14.89 -15.08 -8.15
CA CYS A 61 -14.61 -14.00 -7.21
C CYS A 61 -13.75 -12.88 -7.82
N VAL A 62 -12.84 -13.22 -8.72
CA VAL A 62 -11.97 -12.27 -9.43
C VAL A 62 -12.78 -11.50 -10.46
N SER A 63 -13.57 -12.20 -11.28
CA SER A 63 -14.45 -11.57 -12.27
C SER A 63 -15.46 -10.60 -11.63
N ALA A 64 -16.12 -11.03 -10.56
CA ALA A 64 -17.06 -10.20 -9.81
C ALA A 64 -16.38 -8.93 -9.24
N CYS A 65 -15.22 -9.08 -8.61
CA CYS A 65 -14.47 -7.95 -8.05
C CYS A 65 -14.05 -6.95 -9.13
N LYS A 66 -13.55 -7.43 -10.28
CA LYS A 66 -13.20 -6.56 -11.42
C LYS A 66 -14.43 -5.82 -11.95
N THR A 67 -15.57 -6.51 -12.06
CA THR A 67 -16.82 -5.92 -12.55
C THR A 67 -17.32 -4.81 -11.64
N ILE A 68 -17.32 -5.03 -10.32
CA ILE A 68 -17.78 -4.05 -9.31
C ILE A 68 -16.88 -2.79 -9.28
N ASN A 69 -15.58 -2.93 -9.57
CA ASN A 69 -14.62 -1.84 -9.46
C ASN A 69 -14.16 -1.25 -10.80
N LYS A 70 -14.74 -1.70 -11.92
CA LYS A 70 -14.31 -1.31 -13.28
C LYS A 70 -14.29 0.22 -13.48
N ASP A 71 -15.27 0.92 -12.91
CA ASP A 71 -15.48 2.36 -13.09
C ASP A 71 -14.84 3.20 -11.97
N LYS A 72 -14.24 2.56 -10.96
CA LYS A 72 -13.62 3.25 -9.82
C LYS A 72 -12.16 3.61 -10.06
N ILE A 73 -11.56 3.08 -11.13
CA ILE A 73 -10.13 3.25 -11.38
C ILE A 73 -9.97 4.38 -12.40
N PRO A 74 -9.31 5.49 -12.02
CA PRO A 74 -9.13 6.61 -12.92
C PRO A 74 -8.31 6.19 -14.15
N PRO A 75 -8.52 6.84 -15.31
CA PRO A 75 -7.67 6.66 -16.46
C PRO A 75 -6.22 7.06 -16.11
N VAL A 76 -5.26 6.31 -16.64
CA VAL A 76 -3.84 6.63 -16.44
C VAL A 76 -3.50 7.86 -17.27
N VAL A 77 -2.79 8.80 -16.66
CA VAL A 77 -2.29 9.99 -17.35
C VAL A 77 -1.14 9.63 -18.29
N ASP A 78 -1.04 10.33 -19.41
CA ASP A 78 0.12 10.23 -20.29
C ASP A 78 1.38 10.71 -19.56
N ASN A 79 2.52 10.07 -19.85
CA ASN A 79 3.84 10.37 -19.26
C ASN A 79 3.91 10.14 -17.74
N ILE A 80 3.71 8.89 -17.30
CA ILE A 80 3.90 8.49 -15.90
C ILE A 80 5.33 8.90 -15.45
N PRO A 81 5.47 9.70 -14.38
CA PRO A 81 6.78 10.11 -13.88
C PRO A 81 7.64 8.92 -13.49
N GLU A 82 8.94 9.00 -13.76
CA GLU A 82 9.90 7.97 -13.34
C GLU A 82 10.03 7.97 -11.81
N PRO A 83 9.73 6.85 -11.12
CA PRO A 83 9.88 6.78 -9.68
C PRO A 83 11.36 6.77 -9.27
N TRP A 84 11.66 7.34 -8.09
CA TRP A 84 12.99 7.31 -7.48
C TRP A 84 12.91 6.61 -6.11
N PRO A 85 13.90 5.77 -5.70
CA PRO A 85 15.14 5.42 -6.38
C PRO A 85 15.01 4.29 -7.41
N ARG A 86 13.86 3.60 -7.44
CA ARG A 86 13.58 2.54 -8.42
C ARG A 86 13.02 3.13 -9.70
N LYS A 87 13.84 3.13 -10.75
CA LYS A 87 13.55 3.68 -12.09
C LYS A 87 12.53 2.90 -12.94
N THR A 88 11.91 1.87 -12.40
CA THR A 88 10.98 1.03 -13.15
C THR A 88 9.57 1.61 -13.07
N ILE A 89 9.02 2.00 -14.21
CA ILE A 89 7.63 2.45 -14.33
C ILE A 89 6.73 1.21 -14.45
N GLU A 90 5.89 0.99 -13.45
CA GLU A 90 4.89 -0.09 -13.41
C GLU A 90 3.59 0.37 -14.08
N ASP A 91 3.60 0.49 -15.42
CA ASP A 91 2.40 0.82 -16.19
C ASP A 91 1.52 -0.42 -16.44
N TRP A 92 0.33 -0.42 -15.83
CA TRP A 92 -0.69 -1.46 -15.97
C TRP A 92 -1.82 -1.10 -16.94
N SER A 93 -1.80 0.11 -17.52
CA SER A 93 -2.90 0.63 -18.37
C SER A 93 -3.22 -0.27 -19.56
N LYS A 94 -2.20 -0.95 -20.10
CA LYS A 94 -2.29 -1.89 -21.23
C LYS A 94 -2.40 -3.37 -20.83
N LYS A 95 -2.49 -3.66 -19.52
CA LYS A 95 -2.48 -5.03 -18.96
C LYS A 95 -3.67 -5.27 -18.03
N LYS A 96 -4.84 -4.74 -18.40
CA LYS A 96 -6.05 -4.77 -17.56
C LYS A 96 -6.67 -6.16 -17.45
N GLU A 97 -6.37 -7.04 -18.39
CA GLU A 97 -6.82 -8.43 -18.46
C GLU A 97 -6.16 -9.33 -17.41
N VAL A 98 -4.98 -8.97 -16.89
CA VAL A 98 -4.25 -9.72 -15.87
C VAL A 98 -5.15 -9.97 -14.65
N PHE A 99 -5.22 -11.23 -14.21
CA PHE A 99 -6.10 -11.69 -13.12
C PHE A 99 -5.41 -12.60 -12.10
N ASN A 100 -4.18 -13.04 -12.36
CA ASN A 100 -3.43 -14.00 -11.54
C ASN A 100 -2.51 -13.35 -10.49
N ARG A 101 -2.63 -12.03 -10.29
CA ARG A 101 -1.89 -11.25 -9.29
C ARG A 101 -2.63 -9.97 -8.96
N LEU A 102 -2.26 -9.33 -7.85
CA LEU A 102 -2.74 -7.98 -7.54
C LEU A 102 -2.18 -6.96 -8.55
N THR A 103 -3.05 -6.12 -9.07
CA THR A 103 -2.74 -4.97 -9.94
C THR A 103 -3.68 -3.82 -9.59
N PRO A 104 -3.44 -2.59 -10.06
CA PRO A 104 -4.41 -1.50 -9.94
C PRO A 104 -5.79 -1.82 -10.53
N TYR A 105 -5.90 -2.83 -11.42
CA TYR A 105 -7.14 -3.29 -12.06
C TYR A 105 -7.63 -4.65 -11.54
N ASN A 106 -6.96 -5.24 -10.54
CA ASN A 106 -7.29 -6.55 -10.00
C ASN A 106 -6.98 -6.63 -8.51
N PHE A 107 -8.02 -6.59 -7.66
CA PHE A 107 -7.87 -6.49 -6.19
C PHE A 107 -7.93 -7.82 -5.44
N ILE A 108 -8.20 -8.90 -6.17
CA ILE A 108 -8.17 -10.27 -5.64
C ILE A 108 -7.64 -11.20 -6.73
N TYR A 109 -6.87 -12.22 -6.35
CA TYR A 109 -6.48 -13.30 -7.25
C TYR A 109 -6.45 -14.63 -6.49
N ILE A 110 -6.51 -15.74 -7.22
CA ILE A 110 -6.37 -17.08 -6.63
C ILE A 110 -4.91 -17.50 -6.70
N HIS A 111 -4.29 -17.73 -5.55
CA HIS A 111 -2.99 -18.37 -5.44
C HIS A 111 -3.15 -19.89 -5.32
N LYS A 112 -2.53 -20.64 -6.22
CA LYS A 112 -2.47 -22.10 -6.19
C LYS A 112 -1.21 -22.54 -5.48
N ALA A 113 -1.35 -23.18 -4.32
CA ALA A 113 -0.24 -23.74 -3.54
C ALA A 113 -0.29 -25.27 -3.57
N GLN A 114 0.86 -25.93 -3.70
CA GLN A 114 0.98 -27.39 -3.50
C GLN A 114 1.66 -27.66 -2.16
N ILE A 115 0.98 -28.40 -1.29
CA ILE A 115 1.45 -28.78 0.05
C ILE A 115 1.12 -30.25 0.25
N ASP A 116 2.12 -31.08 0.57
CA ASP A 116 1.98 -32.51 0.84
C ASP A 116 1.17 -33.28 -0.23
N GLY A 117 1.41 -32.96 -1.50
CA GLY A 117 0.71 -33.57 -2.65
C GLY A 117 -0.74 -33.10 -2.85
N LYS A 118 -1.23 -32.17 -2.03
CA LYS A 118 -2.54 -31.54 -2.16
C LYS A 118 -2.41 -30.15 -2.77
N THR A 119 -3.39 -29.79 -3.59
CA THR A 119 -3.53 -28.42 -4.09
C THR A 119 -4.48 -27.64 -3.18
N ILE A 120 -4.06 -26.46 -2.76
CA ILE A 120 -4.86 -25.51 -1.97
C ILE A 120 -4.99 -24.21 -2.75
N PHE A 121 -6.21 -23.69 -2.83
CA PHE A 121 -6.51 -22.41 -3.47
C PHE A 121 -6.73 -21.33 -2.42
N VAL A 122 -5.92 -20.28 -2.48
CA VAL A 122 -5.95 -19.18 -1.51
C VAL A 122 -6.33 -17.89 -2.22
N PRO A 123 -7.52 -17.32 -1.98
CA PRO A 123 -7.86 -16.00 -2.49
C PRO A 123 -7.03 -14.93 -1.78
N ARG A 124 -6.10 -14.32 -2.51
CA ARG A 124 -5.20 -13.28 -2.02
C ARG A 124 -5.78 -11.91 -2.33
N ARG A 125 -5.99 -11.12 -1.28
CA ARG A 125 -6.51 -9.74 -1.31
C ARG A 125 -5.95 -8.95 -0.12
N CYS A 126 -6.30 -7.67 -0.02
CA CYS A 126 -6.09 -6.91 1.21
C CYS A 126 -6.83 -7.59 2.38
N MET A 127 -6.13 -7.75 3.51
CA MET A 127 -6.68 -8.36 4.72
C MET A 127 -7.44 -7.36 5.60
N HIS A 128 -7.32 -6.05 5.37
CA HIS A 128 -7.88 -5.00 6.22
C HIS A 128 -7.50 -5.18 7.70
N CYS A 129 -6.20 -5.25 7.97
CA CYS A 129 -5.66 -5.46 9.32
C CYS A 129 -6.08 -4.33 10.28
N ASP A 130 -6.30 -4.68 11.55
CA ASP A 130 -6.59 -3.70 12.61
C ASP A 130 -5.41 -2.75 12.89
N TYR A 131 -4.20 -3.27 12.74
CA TYR A 131 -2.95 -2.51 12.86
C TYR A 131 -2.17 -2.56 11.54
N PRO A 132 -2.60 -1.79 10.53
CA PRO A 132 -2.07 -1.89 9.17
C PRO A 132 -0.70 -1.22 9.05
N ALA A 133 0.34 -2.02 8.79
CA ALA A 133 1.67 -1.50 8.45
C ALA A 133 1.61 -0.60 7.19
N CYS A 134 0.77 -0.94 6.22
CA CYS A 134 0.60 -0.16 4.99
C CYS A 134 0.08 1.27 5.22
N ALA A 135 -0.71 1.52 6.28
CA ALA A 135 -1.17 2.86 6.64
C ALA A 135 -0.25 3.56 7.64
N THR A 136 0.57 2.82 8.38
CA THR A 136 1.51 3.39 9.36
C THR A 136 2.77 3.95 8.69
N ILE A 137 3.22 3.36 7.58
CA ILE A 137 4.46 3.74 6.88
C ILE A 137 4.27 4.96 5.95
N VAL A 138 3.04 5.30 5.58
CA VAL A 138 2.78 6.51 4.79
C VAL A 138 2.95 7.75 5.68
N GLY A 139 4.10 8.40 5.59
CA GLY A 139 4.40 9.67 6.26
C GLY A 139 3.67 10.89 5.68
N VAL A 140 2.52 10.66 5.04
CA VAL A 140 1.66 11.69 4.47
C VAL A 140 0.30 11.47 5.11
N GLU A 141 -0.28 12.52 5.68
CA GLU A 141 -1.72 12.58 5.94
C GLU A 141 -2.42 12.29 4.61
N LEU A 142 -2.73 11.01 4.35
CA LEU A 142 -3.78 10.69 3.41
C LEU A 142 -5.03 11.27 4.08
N PRO A 143 -5.68 12.29 3.50
CA PRO A 143 -6.98 12.69 3.97
C PRO A 143 -7.81 11.42 3.94
N PHE A 144 -8.25 11.02 5.13
CA PHE A 144 -8.92 9.76 5.35
C PHE A 144 -9.98 9.58 4.28
N LEU A 145 -10.05 8.33 3.83
CA LEU A 145 -11.13 7.74 3.06
C LEU A 145 -12.46 8.06 3.79
N GLY A 146 -13.01 9.22 3.46
CA GLY A 146 -14.25 9.79 4.01
C GLY A 146 -15.01 10.55 2.93
N ALA A 147 -14.79 10.20 1.66
CA ALA A 147 -15.69 10.60 0.60
C ALA A 147 -17.03 9.87 0.79
N ASP A 148 -17.92 10.55 1.51
CA ASP A 148 -19.36 10.65 1.26
C ASP A 148 -20.06 9.36 0.80
N ILE A 149 -20.54 8.59 1.78
CA ILE A 149 -21.73 7.76 1.62
C ILE A 149 -22.79 8.27 2.62
N ALA A 150 -23.18 9.53 2.41
CA ALA A 150 -24.36 10.12 3.00
C ALA A 150 -25.13 10.81 1.88
N SER A 151 -25.96 10.04 1.17
CA SER A 151 -27.20 10.44 0.47
C SER A 151 -27.83 9.19 -0.15
#